data_AF-A0A6B3I4L3-F1
#
_entry.id   AF-A0A6B3I4L3-F1
#
_cell.length_a   1.000
_cell.length_b   1.000
_cell.length_c   1.000
_cell.angle_alpha   90.00
_cell.angle_beta   90.00
_cell.angle_gamma   90.00
#
_symmetry.space_group_name_H-M   'P 1'
#
loop_
_entity.id
_entity.type
_entity.pdbx_description
1 polymer ?
#
loop_
_entity_poly.entity_id
_entity_poly.type
_entity_poly.pdbx_seq_one_letter_code
_entity_poly.pdbx_strand_id
1 'polypeptide(L)' 'RGRGVLRAIFLVPYALPVYAAVITWAFMFQRDNGLINHVLHDQLGITDEPSFWLIGDNSIYTLIIVSVW' A
#
# COMPACT_ATOMS: atom_id res chain seq x y z
N ARG A 1 4.19 -5.66 28.57
CA ARG A 1 2.73 -5.50 28.36
C ARG A 1 2.55 -4.89 26.96
N GLY A 2 1.78 -5.50 26.05
CA GLY A 2 1.70 -5.05 24.64
C GLY A 2 1.73 -6.18 23.59
N ARG A 3 2.12 -7.41 23.99
CA ARG A 3 2.20 -8.59 23.11
C ARG A 3 0.86 -8.93 22.43
N GLY A 4 -0.27 -8.67 23.10
CA GLY A 4 -1.61 -8.89 22.53
C GLY A 4 -1.93 -7.92 21.39
N VAL A 5 -1.63 -6.63 21.57
CA VAL A 5 -1.86 -5.59 20.55
C VAL A 5 -0.97 -5.82 19.34
N LEU A 6 0.32 -6.09 19.56
CA LEU A 6 1.24 -6.40 18.45
C LEU A 6 0.76 -7.62 17.65
N ARG A 7 0.37 -8.70 18.33
CA ARG A 7 -0.19 -9.89 17.66
C ARG A 7 -1.45 -9.56 16.86
N ALA A 8 -2.34 -8.75 17.40
CA ALA A 8 -3.55 -8.36 16.68
C ALA A 8 -3.20 -7.62 15.38
N ILE A 9 -2.29 -6.64 15.42
CA ILE A 9 -1.86 -5.88 14.23
C ILE A 9 -1.23 -6.81 13.18
N PHE A 10 -0.39 -7.76 13.58
CA PHE A 10 0.21 -8.71 12.64
C PHE A 10 -0.78 -9.76 12.09
N LEU A 11 -1.91 -9.98 12.75
CA LEU A 11 -2.96 -10.89 12.26
C LEU A 11 -3.97 -10.19 11.35
N VAL A 12 -4.03 -8.86 11.34
CA VAL A 12 -4.96 -8.09 10.50
C VAL A 12 -4.85 -8.45 9.01
N PRO A 13 -3.65 -8.51 8.39
CA PRO A 13 -3.53 -8.82 6.98
C PRO A 13 -4.10 -10.19 6.63
N TYR A 14 -3.82 -11.17 7.49
CA TYR A 14 -4.26 -12.56 7.31
C TYR A 14 -5.75 -12.78 7.61
N ALA A 15 -6.34 -11.97 8.49
CA ALA A 15 -7.74 -12.11 8.88
C ALA A 15 -8.73 -11.59 7.82
N LEU A 16 -8.27 -10.73 6.90
CA LEU A 16 -9.11 -10.13 5.87
C LEU A 16 -9.18 -10.99 4.60
N PRO A 17 -10.31 -10.99 3.87
CA PRO A 17 -10.38 -11.62 2.56
C PRO A 17 -9.37 -10.99 1.59
N VAL A 18 -8.63 -11.84 0.85
CA VAL A 18 -7.59 -11.38 -0.10
C VAL A 18 -8.12 -10.35 -1.10
N TYR A 19 -9.35 -10.53 -1.60
CA TYR A 19 -9.95 -9.56 -2.53
C TYR A 19 -10.12 -8.16 -1.91
N ALA A 20 -10.51 -8.09 -0.63
CA ALA A 20 -10.65 -6.82 0.07
C ALA A 20 -9.27 -6.16 0.25
N ALA A 21 -8.25 -6.95 0.61
CA ALA A 21 -6.87 -6.48 0.72
C ALA A 21 -6.36 -5.86 -0.59
N VAL A 22 -6.54 -6.57 -1.71
CA VAL A 22 -6.13 -6.09 -3.04
C VAL A 22 -6.82 -4.78 -3.39
N ILE A 23 -8.13 -4.65 -3.15
CA ILE A 23 -8.85 -3.39 -3.40
C ILE A 23 -8.31 -2.25 -2.52
N THR A 24 -8.10 -2.50 -1.23
CA THR A 24 -7.58 -1.48 -0.30
C THR A 24 -6.22 -0.97 -0.76
N TRP A 25 -5.30 -1.86 -1.14
CA TRP A 25 -4.01 -1.47 -1.69
C TRP A 25 -4.14 -0.75 -3.04
N ALA A 26 -5.02 -1.20 -3.93
CA ALA A 26 -5.26 -0.52 -5.20
C ALA A 26 -5.73 0.94 -5.00
N PHE A 27 -6.59 1.20 -4.00
CA PHE A 27 -6.96 2.56 -3.62
C PHE A 27 -5.78 3.37 -3.08
N MET A 28 -4.94 2.77 -2.23
CA MET A 28 -3.76 3.46 -1.68
C MET A 28 -2.71 3.81 -2.74
N PHE A 29 -2.56 2.96 -3.77
CA PHE A 29 -1.63 3.13 -4.89
C PHE A 29 -2.21 3.95 -6.07
N GLN A 30 -3.42 4.52 -5.94
CA GLN A 30 -3.96 5.41 -6.97
C GLN A 30 -3.02 6.58 -7.24
N ARG A 31 -2.93 6.99 -8.52
CA ARG A 31 -2.01 8.06 -8.91
C ARG A 31 -2.36 9.39 -8.27
N ASP A 32 -3.59 9.84 -8.48
CA ASP A 32 -3.97 11.23 -8.22
C ASP A 32 -4.37 11.48 -6.76
N ASN A 33 -5.09 10.53 -6.14
CA ASN A 33 -5.65 10.67 -4.79
C ASN A 33 -5.21 9.54 -3.84
N GLY A 34 -4.22 8.74 -4.22
CA GLY A 34 -3.75 7.63 -3.41
C GLY A 34 -2.88 8.10 -2.24
N LEU A 35 -3.06 7.45 -1.09
CA LEU A 35 -2.27 7.74 0.13
C LEU A 35 -0.76 7.64 -0.13
N ILE A 36 -0.33 6.69 -0.95
CA ILE A 36 1.09 6.41 -1.18
C ILE A 36 1.76 7.55 -1.93
N ASN A 37 1.12 8.08 -2.98
CA ASN A 37 1.63 9.26 -3.66
C ASN A 37 1.53 10.50 -2.78
N HIS A 38 0.45 10.65 -2.01
CA HIS A 38 0.37 11.79 -1.10
C HIS A 38 1.55 11.83 -0.11
N VAL A 39 1.94 10.68 0.44
CA VAL A 39 3.10 10.60 1.34
C VAL A 39 4.42 10.74 0.59
N LEU A 40 4.63 10.00 -0.50
CA LEU A 40 5.93 9.97 -1.21
C LEU A 40 6.21 11.23 -2.02
N HIS A 41 5.20 11.76 -2.70
CA HIS A 41 5.31 12.94 -3.57
C HIS A 41 5.00 14.22 -2.79
N ASP A 42 3.81 14.36 -2.21
CA ASP A 42 3.39 15.66 -1.65
C ASP A 42 4.08 16.00 -0.32
N GLN A 43 4.29 15.00 0.55
CA GLN A 43 4.90 15.23 1.87
C GLN A 43 6.42 15.11 1.85
N LEU A 44 6.95 14.10 1.15
CA LEU A 44 8.38 13.79 1.16
C LEU A 44 9.14 14.33 -0.06
N GLY A 45 8.45 14.66 -1.16
CA GLY A 45 9.10 15.18 -2.37
C GLY A 45 10.09 14.21 -3.02
N ILE A 46 9.89 12.90 -2.86
CA ILE A 46 10.82 11.86 -3.34
C ILE A 46 10.74 11.73 -4.87
N THR A 47 9.60 12.03 -5.46
CA THR A 47 9.35 11.95 -6.90
C THR A 47 8.98 13.33 -7.44
N ASP A 48 9.43 13.66 -8.64
CA ASP A 48 9.12 14.95 -9.30
C ASP A 48 7.66 15.02 -9.79
N GLU A 49 7.06 13.87 -10.11
CA GLU A 49 5.66 13.73 -10.50
C GLU A 49 4.97 12.58 -9.75
N PRO A 50 3.62 12.60 -9.61
CA PRO A 50 2.88 11.49 -9.05
C PRO A 50 3.08 10.21 -9.87
N SER A 51 3.65 9.19 -9.22
CA SER A 51 4.02 7.93 -9.88
C SER A 51 2.80 7.07 -10.19
N PHE A 52 2.79 6.47 -11.38
CA PHE A 52 1.81 5.44 -11.74
C PHE A 52 2.25 4.09 -11.16
N TRP A 53 1.66 3.70 -10.02
CA TRP A 53 2.01 2.45 -9.35
C TRP A 53 1.27 1.21 -9.85
N LEU A 54 0.13 1.39 -10.51
CA LEU A 54 -0.73 0.29 -10.95
C LEU A 54 -0.50 -0.10 -12.43
N ILE A 55 0.29 0.68 -13.16
CA ILE A 55 0.51 0.53 -14.61
C ILE A 55 2.00 0.79 -14.92
N GLY A 56 2.55 0.08 -15.90
CA GLY A 56 3.94 0.23 -16.33
C GLY A 56 4.94 -0.45 -15.41
N ASP A 57 6.20 -0.04 -15.46
CA ASP A 57 7.31 -0.73 -14.80
C ASP A 57 7.20 -0.72 -13.26
N ASN A 58 6.59 0.32 -12.68
CA ASN A 58 6.39 0.44 -11.23
C ASN A 58 5.35 -0.56 -10.68
N SER A 59 4.52 -1.17 -11.54
CA SER A 59 3.51 -2.15 -11.13
C SER A 59 4.08 -3.37 -10.44
N ILE A 60 5.34 -3.72 -10.72
CA ILE A 60 6.01 -4.85 -10.06
C ILE A 60 6.19 -4.61 -8.55
N TYR A 61 6.49 -3.37 -8.14
CA TYR A 61 6.64 -3.03 -6.73
C TYR A 61 5.31 -3.15 -6.00
N THR A 62 4.23 -2.68 -6.62
CA THR A 62 2.88 -2.83 -6.08
C THR A 62 2.50 -4.29 -5.91
N LEU A 63 2.76 -5.13 -6.92
CA LEU A 63 2.49 -6.57 -6.85
C LEU A 63 3.27 -7.22 -5.71
N ILE A 64 4.56 -6.90 -5.54
CA ILE A 64 5.39 -7.46 -4.47
C ILE A 64 4.85 -7.03 -3.10
N ILE A 65 4.57 -5.74 -2.90
CA ILE A 65 4.08 -5.20 -1.62
C ILE A 65 2.75 -5.86 -1.22
N VAL A 66 1.81 -5.95 -2.15
CA VAL A 66 0.49 -6.56 -1.91
C VAL A 66 0.60 -8.06 -1.68
N SER A 67 1.53 -8.75 -2.33
CA SER A 67 1.70 -10.21 -2.19
C SER A 67 2.40 -10.61 -0.90
N VAL A 68 3.24 -9.73 -0.34
CA VAL A 68 3.97 -9.98 0.92
C VAL A 68 3.14 -9.62 2.14
N TRP A 69 2.23 -8.65 2.00
CA TRP A 69 1.34 -8.18 3.06
C TRP A 69 0.27 -9.20 3.41
#